data_AF-G3NED6-F1
#
_entry.id   AF-G3NED6-F1
#
_cell.length_a   1.000
_cell.length_b   1.000
_cell.length_c   1.000
_cell.angle_alpha   90.00
_cell.angle_beta   90.00
_cell.angle_gamma   90.00
#
_symmetry.space_group_name_H-M   'P 1'
#
loop_
_entity.id
_entity.type
_entity.pdbx_description
1 polymer ?
#
loop_
_entity_poly.entity_id
_entity_poly.type
_entity_poly.pdbx_seq_one_letter_code
_entity_poly.pdbx_strand_id
1 'polypeptide(L)'
;IQYTKLRWCLTIAGLLLYVGDIGTDIGLAVRYFQKGDSVWAGLTLAFALAGLLVTQIFSYAWYEDDRNDPVMSAVGKPTVSGLSKGRLAVLHLSGMGIFSRYYLLLKKGFKVLWTSPHSNAAAERNDADHCLFCMATDLSMLKLFETFLESVPQLLLQLYILLAHGGSSVLQYLSMAFSFFNIAWSLVDYRRCLRRSLPRIAAMPSGLPTAIYLLYKFCTITSHILSYTLLLALSPYSSIGLTVLWLLGTTWTHVLQTDFCSSPKLEPLYRAVIGVILTFTFFNVKGQDAMVPMTIYYLFYFFVNVTAPLLLGLLKPEWQTDPFLLTVSGVIFGGSVLGLCFLVLYYGFLHPKETQRQADEVDGVDVVVKPTRATRRRNNFLQP
;
A
#
# COMPACT_ATOMS: atom_id res chain seq x y z
N ILE A 1 -17.20 -13.57 -8.09
CA ILE A 1 -15.73 -13.69 -8.22
C ILE A 1 -15.28 -14.66 -7.15
N GLN A 2 -14.61 -15.76 -7.51
CA GLN A 2 -14.25 -16.81 -6.55
C GLN A 2 -12.89 -16.54 -5.87
N TYR A 3 -12.78 -16.87 -4.59
CA TYR A 3 -11.50 -16.91 -3.90
C TYR A 3 -10.75 -18.17 -4.32
N THR A 4 -9.48 -18.05 -4.72
CA THR A 4 -8.72 -19.15 -5.34
C THR A 4 -7.63 -19.69 -4.43
N LYS A 5 -7.22 -20.95 -4.65
CA LYS A 5 -6.07 -21.57 -3.98
C LYS A 5 -4.79 -20.76 -4.17
N LEU A 6 -4.56 -20.23 -5.37
CA LEU A 6 -3.43 -19.34 -5.67
C LEU A 6 -3.42 -18.11 -4.75
N ARG A 7 -4.58 -17.46 -4.54
CA ARG A 7 -4.68 -16.29 -3.66
C ARG A 7 -4.37 -16.65 -2.20
N TRP A 8 -4.83 -17.81 -1.76
CA TRP A 8 -4.51 -18.33 -0.44
C TRP A 8 -3.00 -18.57 -0.26
N CYS A 9 -2.32 -19.19 -1.25
CA CYS A 9 -0.86 -19.33 -1.23
C CYS A 9 -0.13 -17.98 -1.25
N LEU A 10 -0.61 -17.01 -2.03
CA LEU A 10 -0.06 -15.65 -2.03
C LEU A 10 -0.21 -14.95 -0.66
N THR A 11 -1.24 -15.29 0.11
CA THR A 11 -1.41 -14.77 1.48
C THR A 11 -0.34 -15.33 2.42
N ILE A 12 0.05 -16.60 2.26
CA ILE A 12 1.17 -17.21 3.01
C ILE A 12 2.48 -16.55 2.61
N ALA A 13 2.73 -16.37 1.31
CA ALA A 13 3.92 -15.67 0.83
C ALA A 13 4.00 -14.26 1.42
N GLY A 14 2.89 -13.52 1.45
CA GLY A 14 2.81 -12.20 2.09
C GLY A 14 3.15 -12.23 3.58
N LEU A 15 2.70 -13.24 4.33
CA LEU A 15 3.05 -13.42 5.74
C LEU A 15 4.56 -13.68 5.93
N LEU A 16 5.14 -14.53 5.09
CA LEU A 16 6.58 -14.83 5.14
C LEU A 16 7.42 -13.57 4.82
N LEU A 17 6.99 -12.78 3.84
CA LEU A 17 7.64 -11.50 3.52
C LEU A 17 7.54 -10.51 4.67
N TYR A 18 6.39 -10.43 5.35
CA TYR A 18 6.21 -9.59 6.54
C TYR A 18 7.15 -9.99 7.69
N VAL A 19 7.30 -11.29 7.96
CA VAL A 19 8.25 -11.80 8.97
C VAL A 19 9.70 -11.52 8.55
N GLY A 20 9.99 -11.67 7.26
CA GLY A 20 11.29 -11.33 6.68
C GLY A 20 11.65 -9.87 6.91
N ASP A 21 10.72 -8.94 6.63
CA ASP A 21 10.86 -7.49 6.83
C ASP A 21 11.28 -7.16 8.26
N ILE A 22 10.57 -7.69 9.25
CA ILE A 22 10.88 -7.51 10.68
C ILE A 22 12.31 -7.97 10.98
N GLY A 23 12.70 -9.14 10.46
CA GLY A 23 14.03 -9.69 10.64
C GLY A 23 15.11 -8.82 9.99
N THR A 24 14.88 -8.34 8.77
CA THR A 24 15.83 -7.49 8.04
C THR A 24 15.99 -6.13 8.71
N ASP A 25 14.92 -5.56 9.25
CA ASP A 25 14.94 -4.23 9.87
C ASP A 25 15.66 -4.24 11.21
N ILE A 26 15.40 -5.26 12.04
CA ILE A 26 16.15 -5.49 13.29
C ILE A 26 17.63 -5.73 12.96
N GLY A 27 17.92 -6.59 11.99
CA GLY A 27 19.30 -6.89 11.57
C GLY A 27 20.04 -5.65 11.08
N LEU A 28 19.37 -4.78 10.31
CA LEU A 28 19.94 -3.55 9.81
C LEU A 28 20.19 -2.53 10.93
N ALA A 29 19.23 -2.34 11.84
CA ALA A 29 19.39 -1.44 12.97
C ALA A 29 20.55 -1.87 13.89
N VAL A 30 20.67 -3.18 14.16
CA VAL A 30 21.80 -3.75 14.92
C VAL A 30 23.12 -3.50 14.21
N ARG A 31 23.16 -3.68 12.88
CA ARG A 31 24.38 -3.46 12.08
C ARG A 31 24.83 -2.00 12.13
N TYR A 32 23.91 -1.04 12.04
CA TYR A 32 24.23 0.38 12.17
C TYR A 32 24.71 0.72 13.59
N PHE A 33 24.07 0.16 14.61
CA PHE A 33 24.49 0.36 16.00
C PHE A 33 25.90 -0.18 16.26
N GLN A 34 26.21 -1.38 15.76
CA GLN A 34 27.55 -1.99 15.89
C GLN A 34 28.65 -1.20 15.16
N LYS A 35 28.30 -0.49 14.08
CA LYS A 35 29.24 0.37 13.35
C LYS A 35 29.44 1.75 13.99
N GLY A 36 28.70 2.09 15.04
CA GLY A 36 28.73 3.41 15.69
C GLY A 36 27.79 4.43 15.04
N ASP A 37 27.04 4.05 14.01
CA ASP A 37 26.16 4.91 13.23
C ASP A 37 24.79 5.08 13.91
N SER A 38 24.81 5.68 15.11
CA SER A 38 23.64 5.77 15.99
C SER A 38 22.47 6.54 15.38
N VAL A 39 22.75 7.51 14.50
CA VAL A 39 21.72 8.30 13.80
C VAL A 39 20.97 7.43 12.80
N TRP A 40 21.67 6.62 11.99
CA TRP A 40 21.04 5.75 11.00
C TRP A 40 20.25 4.63 11.67
N ALA A 41 20.81 4.03 12.73
CA ALA A 41 20.10 3.06 13.56
C ALA A 41 18.80 3.67 14.14
N GLY A 42 18.88 4.87 14.70
CA GLY A 42 17.72 5.59 15.25
C GLY A 42 16.64 5.88 14.21
N LEU A 43 17.02 6.35 13.01
CA LEU A 43 16.07 6.60 11.92
C LEU A 43 15.41 5.31 11.41
N THR A 44 16.17 4.24 11.21
CA THR A 44 15.63 2.92 10.79
C THR A 44 14.60 2.41 11.80
N LEU A 45 14.91 2.48 13.10
CA LEU A 45 13.99 2.08 14.16
C LEU A 45 12.77 3.01 14.24
N ALA A 46 12.93 4.31 14.02
CA ALA A 46 11.82 5.26 14.03
C ALA A 46 10.81 4.96 12.91
N PHE A 47 11.28 4.66 11.70
CA PHE A 47 10.41 4.25 10.59
C PHE A 47 9.71 2.92 10.86
N ALA A 48 10.43 1.94 11.42
CA ALA A 48 9.84 0.65 11.80
C ALA A 48 8.74 0.80 12.88
N LEU A 49 9.01 1.60 13.90
CA LEU A 49 8.03 1.90 14.93
C LEU A 49 6.82 2.67 14.38
N ALA A 50 7.03 3.62 13.46
CA ALA A 50 5.94 4.36 12.83
C ALA A 50 5.00 3.43 12.03
N GLY A 51 5.55 2.56 11.18
CA GLY A 51 4.79 1.55 10.44
C GLY A 51 4.04 0.60 11.36
N LEU A 52 4.72 0.06 12.38
CA LEU A 52 4.11 -0.84 13.37
C LEU A 52 2.98 -0.17 14.15
N LEU A 53 3.19 1.03 14.69
CA LEU A 53 2.18 1.72 15.49
C LEU A 53 0.92 2.01 14.67
N VAL A 54 1.07 2.57 13.47
CA VAL A 54 -0.06 2.92 12.61
C VAL A 54 -0.84 1.66 12.21
N THR A 55 -0.14 0.61 11.78
CA THR A 55 -0.80 -0.64 11.37
C THR A 55 -1.53 -1.30 12.52
N GLN A 56 -0.99 -1.30 13.75
CA GLN A 56 -1.67 -1.85 14.91
C GLN A 56 -2.89 -1.02 15.32
N ILE A 57 -2.82 0.32 15.26
CA ILE A 57 -3.96 1.19 15.56
C ILE A 57 -5.13 0.92 14.59
N PHE A 58 -4.87 0.90 13.28
CA PHE A 58 -5.90 0.61 12.28
C PHE A 58 -6.41 -0.82 12.39
N SER A 59 -5.51 -1.79 12.59
CA SER A 59 -5.86 -3.19 12.77
C SER A 59 -6.78 -3.39 13.98
N TYR A 60 -6.50 -2.73 15.12
CA TYR A 60 -7.36 -2.77 16.29
C TYR A 60 -8.74 -2.14 16.02
N ALA A 61 -8.76 -0.93 15.44
CA ALA A 61 -10.01 -0.23 15.13
C ALA A 61 -10.92 -1.05 14.22
N TRP A 62 -10.34 -1.69 13.21
CA TRP A 62 -11.10 -2.54 12.28
C TRP A 62 -11.56 -3.85 12.93
N TYR A 63 -10.84 -4.38 13.93
CA TYR A 63 -11.31 -5.56 14.68
C TYR A 63 -12.54 -5.23 15.53
N GLU A 64 -12.56 -4.04 16.15
CA GLU A 64 -13.75 -3.56 16.86
C GLU A 64 -14.92 -3.32 15.89
N ASP A 65 -14.66 -2.79 14.68
CA ASP A 65 -15.70 -2.66 13.64
C ASP A 65 -16.27 -4.02 13.24
N ASP A 66 -15.40 -5.01 12.96
CA ASP A 66 -15.79 -6.36 12.54
C ASP A 66 -16.57 -7.11 13.64
N ARG A 67 -16.23 -6.88 14.91
CA ARG A 67 -16.93 -7.48 16.05
C ARG A 67 -18.36 -6.97 16.19
N ASN A 68 -18.59 -5.71 15.82
CA ASN A 68 -19.90 -5.08 15.88
C ASN A 68 -20.72 -5.30 14.59
N ASP A 69 -20.21 -6.11 13.65
CA ASP A 69 -20.87 -6.40 12.38
C ASP A 69 -21.68 -7.71 12.42
N PRO A 70 -23.02 -7.66 12.24
CA PRO A 70 -23.88 -8.84 12.35
C PRO A 70 -23.67 -9.85 11.22
N VAL A 71 -23.24 -9.44 10.02
CA VAL A 71 -22.99 -10.35 8.88
C VAL A 71 -21.68 -11.10 9.05
N MET A 72 -20.65 -10.41 9.57
CA MET A 72 -19.37 -11.05 9.91
C MET A 72 -19.52 -12.07 11.04
N SER A 73 -20.56 -11.90 11.86
CA SER A 73 -20.98 -12.82 12.93
C SER A 73 -21.76 -14.04 12.42
N ALA A 74 -22.52 -13.91 11.33
CA ALA A 74 -23.34 -14.96 10.72
C ALA A 74 -22.52 -15.98 9.91
N VAL A 75 -21.45 -15.56 9.24
CA VAL A 75 -20.53 -16.44 8.46
C VAL A 75 -19.59 -17.27 9.38
N GLY A 76 -19.87 -17.27 10.68
CA GLY A 76 -19.09 -17.94 11.72
C GLY A 76 -18.22 -16.97 12.49
N LYS A 77 -18.49 -16.88 13.80
CA LYS A 77 -17.69 -16.09 14.75
C LYS A 77 -16.21 -16.48 14.61
N PRO A 78 -15.31 -15.53 14.28
CA PRO A 78 -13.88 -15.81 14.32
C PRO A 78 -13.50 -16.25 15.74
N THR A 79 -12.68 -17.28 15.91
CA THR A 79 -12.21 -17.75 17.24
C THR A 79 -11.63 -16.61 18.11
N VAL A 80 -11.07 -15.60 17.46
CA VAL A 80 -10.47 -14.39 18.07
C VAL A 80 -11.55 -13.38 18.51
N SER A 81 -12.77 -13.41 17.97
CA SER A 81 -13.90 -12.54 18.36
C SER A 81 -14.47 -12.85 19.76
N GLY A 82 -14.09 -13.98 20.35
CA GLY A 82 -14.40 -14.33 21.74
C GLY A 82 -13.44 -13.71 22.76
N LEU A 83 -12.37 -13.03 22.33
CA LEU A 83 -11.45 -12.35 23.24
C LEU A 83 -12.10 -11.10 23.85
N SER A 84 -11.89 -10.90 25.15
CA SER A 84 -12.24 -9.63 25.81
C SER A 84 -11.51 -8.46 25.14
N LYS A 85 -12.10 -7.25 25.19
CA LYS A 85 -11.49 -6.03 24.64
C LYS A 85 -10.06 -5.80 25.15
N GLY A 86 -9.81 -6.06 26.43
CA GLY A 86 -8.49 -5.94 27.05
C GLY A 86 -7.45 -6.87 26.43
N ARG A 87 -7.76 -8.16 26.26
CA ARG A 87 -6.86 -9.12 25.60
C ARG A 87 -6.55 -8.76 24.16
N LEU A 88 -7.54 -8.26 23.42
CA LEU A 88 -7.32 -7.77 22.06
C LEU A 88 -6.39 -6.55 22.06
N ALA A 89 -6.61 -5.59 22.95
CA ALA A 89 -5.72 -4.43 23.09
C ALA A 89 -4.28 -4.85 23.42
N VAL A 90 -4.08 -5.78 24.36
CA VAL A 90 -2.75 -6.32 24.71
C VAL A 90 -2.10 -6.98 23.50
N LEU A 91 -2.85 -7.74 22.71
CA LEU A 91 -2.35 -8.42 21.50
C LEU A 91 -1.90 -7.41 20.44
N HIS A 92 -2.58 -6.28 20.27
CA HIS A 92 -2.15 -5.21 19.38
C HIS A 92 -0.96 -4.42 19.93
N LEU A 93 -0.94 -4.15 21.24
CA LEU A 93 0.19 -3.50 21.91
C LEU A 93 1.48 -4.32 21.82
N SER A 94 1.37 -5.65 21.80
CA SER A 94 2.51 -6.55 21.62
C SER A 94 2.91 -6.76 20.15
N GLY A 95 2.30 -6.04 19.20
CA GLY A 95 2.56 -6.20 17.77
C GLY A 95 1.95 -7.47 17.12
N MET A 96 1.23 -8.30 17.88
CA MET A 96 0.70 -9.59 17.41
C MET A 96 -0.61 -9.48 16.61
N GLY A 97 -1.18 -8.27 16.51
CA GLY A 97 -2.47 -8.00 15.84
C GLY A 97 -2.51 -8.32 14.35
N ILE A 98 -1.40 -8.12 13.64
CA ILE A 98 -1.33 -8.43 12.21
C ILE A 98 -1.31 -9.95 12.00
N PHE A 99 -0.55 -10.68 12.82
CA PHE A 99 -0.52 -12.14 12.78
C PHE A 99 -1.89 -12.77 13.03
N SER A 100 -2.70 -12.20 13.93
CA SER A 100 -4.07 -12.68 14.14
C SER A 100 -4.95 -12.45 12.90
N ARG A 101 -4.76 -11.36 12.14
CA ARG A 101 -5.50 -11.11 10.89
C ARG A 101 -5.13 -12.12 9.81
N TYR A 102 -3.82 -12.36 9.63
CA TYR A 102 -3.33 -13.40 8.71
C TYR A 102 -3.89 -14.78 9.08
N TYR A 103 -3.81 -15.17 10.36
CA TYR A 103 -4.33 -16.45 10.82
C TYR A 103 -5.82 -16.61 10.52
N LEU A 104 -6.64 -15.59 10.78
CA LEU A 104 -8.07 -15.63 10.51
C LEU A 104 -8.39 -15.77 9.02
N LEU A 105 -7.72 -14.98 8.16
CA LEU A 105 -7.88 -15.07 6.71
C LEU A 105 -7.47 -16.45 6.18
N LEU A 106 -6.33 -16.97 6.62
CA LEU A 106 -5.83 -18.28 6.21
C LEU A 106 -6.76 -19.41 6.68
N LYS A 107 -7.23 -19.37 7.94
CA LYS A 107 -8.15 -20.37 8.49
C LYS A 107 -9.49 -20.38 7.77
N LYS A 108 -10.11 -19.20 7.59
CA LYS A 108 -11.39 -19.09 6.86
C LYS A 108 -11.22 -19.47 5.39
N GLY A 109 -10.14 -19.01 4.75
CA GLY A 109 -9.82 -19.36 3.36
C GLY A 109 -9.61 -20.86 3.17
N PHE A 110 -8.94 -21.54 4.10
CA PHE A 110 -8.74 -22.99 4.07
C PHE A 110 -10.08 -23.73 4.18
N LYS A 111 -10.95 -23.35 5.14
CA LYS A 111 -12.28 -23.95 5.32
C LYS A 111 -13.12 -23.83 4.03
N VAL A 112 -13.13 -22.65 3.42
CA VAL A 112 -13.89 -22.38 2.19
C VAL A 112 -13.31 -23.14 0.99
N LEU A 113 -11.98 -23.24 0.85
CA LEU A 113 -11.34 -23.86 -0.31
C LEU A 113 -11.26 -25.39 -0.26
N TRP A 114 -11.06 -25.97 0.92
CA TRP A 114 -10.81 -27.40 1.10
C TRP A 114 -11.94 -28.15 1.81
N THR A 115 -12.70 -27.52 2.70
CA THR A 115 -13.69 -28.21 3.55
C THR A 115 -15.14 -28.07 3.03
N SER A 116 -15.45 -27.01 2.29
CA SER A 116 -16.76 -26.81 1.63
C SER A 116 -16.67 -26.73 0.10
N PRO A 117 -16.26 -27.80 -0.63
CA PRO A 117 -16.39 -27.83 -2.09
C PRO A 117 -17.86 -27.94 -2.57
N HIS A 118 -18.78 -28.46 -1.73
CA HIS A 118 -20.11 -28.94 -2.14
C HIS A 118 -21.30 -28.56 -1.22
N SER A 119 -21.22 -27.52 -0.39
CA SER A 119 -22.41 -27.10 0.38
C SER A 119 -23.39 -26.30 -0.50
N ASN A 120 -24.64 -26.75 -0.50
CA ASN A 120 -25.72 -26.41 -1.43
C ASN A 120 -26.32 -25.01 -1.19
N ALA A 121 -25.65 -23.95 -1.64
CA ALA A 121 -26.28 -22.68 -2.02
C ALA A 121 -25.22 -21.79 -2.71
N ALA A 122 -25.41 -21.50 -3.99
CA ALA A 122 -24.50 -20.59 -4.73
C ALA A 122 -24.40 -19.20 -4.06
N ALA A 123 -25.45 -18.77 -3.35
CA ALA A 123 -25.49 -17.54 -2.57
C ALA A 123 -24.51 -17.57 -1.37
N GLU A 124 -24.53 -18.62 -0.54
CA GLU A 124 -23.63 -18.74 0.62
C GLU A 124 -22.15 -18.77 0.20
N ARG A 125 -21.85 -19.40 -0.94
CA ARG A 125 -20.48 -19.42 -1.47
C ARG A 125 -20.03 -18.02 -1.91
N ASN A 126 -20.89 -17.27 -2.59
CA ASN A 126 -20.58 -15.91 -3.01
C ASN A 126 -20.35 -14.98 -1.82
N ASP A 127 -21.15 -15.11 -0.76
CA ASP A 127 -21.00 -14.32 0.47
C ASP A 127 -19.69 -14.64 1.20
N ALA A 128 -19.32 -15.93 1.27
CA ALA A 128 -18.05 -16.36 1.84
C ALA A 128 -16.84 -15.84 1.04
N ASP A 129 -16.88 -15.93 -0.29
CA ASP A 129 -15.82 -15.40 -1.17
C ASP A 129 -15.71 -13.87 -1.04
N HIS A 130 -16.84 -13.15 -0.98
CA HIS A 130 -16.87 -11.71 -0.72
C HIS A 130 -16.24 -11.37 0.63
N CYS A 131 -16.60 -12.10 1.69
CA CYS A 131 -16.02 -11.96 3.03
C CYS A 131 -14.49 -12.20 3.04
N LEU A 132 -13.98 -13.16 2.27
CA LEU A 132 -12.53 -13.39 2.12
C LEU A 132 -11.85 -12.23 1.39
N PHE A 133 -12.45 -11.67 0.34
CA PHE A 133 -11.93 -10.48 -0.31
C PHE A 133 -11.95 -9.26 0.61
N CYS A 134 -12.98 -9.12 1.46
CA CYS A 134 -13.04 -8.10 2.50
C CYS A 134 -11.82 -8.15 3.43
N MET A 135 -11.55 -9.32 4.01
CA MET A 135 -10.41 -9.54 4.91
C MET A 135 -9.06 -9.35 4.18
N ALA A 136 -8.96 -9.80 2.93
CA ALA A 136 -7.77 -9.62 2.12
C ALA A 136 -7.51 -8.13 1.79
N THR A 137 -8.55 -7.35 1.51
CA THR A 137 -8.43 -5.90 1.28
C THR A 137 -7.90 -5.19 2.51
N ASP A 138 -8.46 -5.47 3.69
CA ASP A 138 -7.97 -4.89 4.94
C ASP A 138 -6.49 -5.22 5.15
N LEU A 139 -6.10 -6.48 4.98
CA LEU A 139 -4.71 -6.89 5.15
C LEU A 139 -3.76 -6.22 4.15
N SER A 140 -4.18 -6.14 2.89
CA SER A 140 -3.41 -5.44 1.83
C SER A 140 -3.30 -3.94 2.10
N MET A 141 -4.29 -3.32 2.74
CA MET A 141 -4.27 -1.91 3.12
C MET A 141 -3.35 -1.65 4.31
N LEU A 142 -3.33 -2.56 5.30
CA LEU A 142 -2.35 -2.49 6.40
C LEU A 142 -0.93 -2.64 5.87
N LYS A 143 -0.67 -3.61 4.99
CA LYS A 143 0.66 -3.74 4.37
C LYS A 143 1.00 -2.52 3.53
N LEU A 144 0.03 -1.89 2.85
CA LEU A 144 0.26 -0.63 2.14
C LEU A 144 0.70 0.50 3.10
N PHE A 145 0.04 0.65 4.26
CA PHE A 145 0.43 1.65 5.26
C PHE A 145 1.84 1.41 5.79
N GLU A 146 2.14 0.17 6.16
CA GLU A 146 3.47 -0.28 6.58
C GLU A 146 4.51 0.08 5.52
N THR A 147 4.32 -0.37 4.28
CA THR A 147 5.25 -0.13 3.16
C THR A 147 5.62 1.34 3.01
N PHE A 148 4.66 2.27 3.11
CA PHE A 148 4.92 3.70 2.89
C PHE A 148 5.40 4.45 4.13
N LEU A 149 5.15 3.95 5.34
CA LEU A 149 5.61 4.57 6.59
C LEU A 149 6.95 4.00 7.08
N GLU A 150 7.27 2.77 6.69
CA GLU A 150 8.44 2.01 7.11
C GLU A 150 9.37 1.74 5.92
N SER A 151 8.96 0.87 4.99
CA SER A 151 9.86 0.35 3.94
C SER A 151 10.34 1.43 2.95
N VAL A 152 9.49 2.37 2.54
CA VAL A 152 9.85 3.45 1.59
C VAL A 152 10.84 4.45 2.20
N PRO A 153 10.59 5.03 3.40
CA PRO A 153 11.56 5.89 4.07
C PRO A 153 12.88 5.18 4.40
N GLN A 154 12.84 3.91 4.80
CA GLN A 154 14.05 3.11 5.02
C GLN A 154 14.82 2.87 3.71
N LEU A 155 14.14 2.54 2.60
CA LEU A 155 14.78 2.40 1.30
C LEU A 155 15.42 3.71 0.85
N LEU A 156 14.74 4.84 1.05
CA LEU A 156 15.27 6.17 0.77
C LEU A 156 16.53 6.47 1.60
N LEU A 157 16.51 6.13 2.90
CA LEU A 157 17.68 6.26 3.78
C LEU A 157 18.84 5.36 3.33
N GLN A 158 18.57 4.10 2.98
CA GLN A 158 19.57 3.15 2.50
C GLN A 158 20.22 3.62 1.20
N LEU A 159 19.43 4.16 0.25
CA LEU A 159 19.93 4.73 -1.00
C LEU A 159 20.76 5.99 -0.73
N TYR A 160 20.37 6.84 0.23
CA TYR A 160 21.17 8.00 0.63
C TYR A 160 22.52 7.60 1.22
N ILE A 161 22.55 6.61 2.12
CA ILE A 161 23.79 6.09 2.72
C ILE A 161 24.70 5.49 1.64
N LEU A 162 24.12 4.74 0.70
CA LEU A 162 24.82 4.17 -0.45
C LEU A 162 25.53 5.26 -1.28
N LEU A 163 24.83 6.35 -1.59
CA LEU A 163 25.40 7.48 -2.32
C LEU A 163 26.51 8.19 -1.53
N ALA A 164 26.34 8.33 -0.21
CA ALA A 164 27.25 9.12 0.62
C ALA A 164 28.57 8.40 0.95
N HIS A 165 28.55 7.08 1.16
CA HIS A 165 29.72 6.34 1.69
C HIS A 165 30.45 5.48 0.66
N GLY A 166 29.83 5.18 -0.49
CA GLY A 166 30.42 4.32 -1.52
C GLY A 166 30.67 2.86 -1.05
N GLY A 167 30.74 1.93 -2.01
CA GLY A 167 31.06 0.52 -1.71
C GLY A 167 29.86 -0.28 -1.19
N SER A 168 29.22 -1.03 -2.09
CA SER A 168 28.12 -1.93 -1.72
C SER A 168 28.29 -3.31 -2.33
N SER A 169 27.93 -4.32 -1.53
CA SER A 169 27.87 -5.70 -1.98
C SER A 169 26.73 -5.89 -2.98
N VAL A 170 26.89 -6.83 -3.93
CA VAL A 170 25.83 -7.20 -4.88
C VAL A 170 24.52 -7.55 -4.16
N LEU A 171 24.61 -8.18 -2.98
CA LEU A 171 23.46 -8.53 -2.16
C LEU A 171 22.64 -7.31 -1.72
N GLN A 172 23.28 -6.17 -1.45
CA GLN A 172 22.59 -4.94 -1.04
C GLN A 172 21.79 -4.33 -2.20
N TYR A 173 22.36 -4.33 -3.41
CA TYR A 173 21.64 -3.90 -4.61
C TYR A 173 20.45 -4.82 -4.93
N LEU A 174 20.64 -6.15 -4.80
CA LEU A 174 19.54 -7.11 -4.95
C LEU A 174 18.44 -6.89 -3.91
N SER A 175 18.82 -6.60 -2.66
CA SER A 175 17.86 -6.27 -1.60
C SER A 175 17.06 -5.01 -1.93
N MET A 176 17.71 -3.92 -2.36
CA MET A 176 17.03 -2.68 -2.74
C MET A 176 16.09 -2.89 -3.95
N ALA A 177 16.53 -3.66 -4.95
CA ALA A 177 15.70 -4.01 -6.11
C ALA A 177 14.45 -4.80 -5.69
N PHE A 178 14.63 -5.75 -4.77
CA PHE A 178 13.51 -6.49 -4.19
C PHE A 178 12.56 -5.58 -3.40
N SER A 179 13.08 -4.61 -2.63
CA SER A 179 12.27 -3.61 -1.93
C SER A 179 11.41 -2.77 -2.88
N PHE A 180 11.98 -2.27 -3.99
CA PHE A 180 11.20 -1.56 -5.02
C PHE A 180 10.08 -2.42 -5.60
N PHE A 181 10.37 -3.69 -5.90
CA PHE A 181 9.36 -4.62 -6.39
C PHE A 181 8.25 -4.86 -5.35
N ASN A 182 8.62 -5.06 -4.07
CA ASN A 182 7.67 -5.28 -2.99
C ASN A 182 6.76 -4.06 -2.77
N ILE A 183 7.32 -2.84 -2.83
CA ILE A 183 6.54 -1.59 -2.73
C ILE A 183 5.50 -1.53 -3.86
N ALA A 184 5.92 -1.73 -5.11
CA ALA A 184 5.01 -1.71 -6.25
C ALA A 184 3.94 -2.82 -6.15
N TRP A 185 4.35 -4.03 -5.76
CA TRP A 185 3.45 -5.16 -5.58
C TRP A 185 2.40 -4.91 -4.50
N SER A 186 2.76 -4.32 -3.36
CA SER A 186 1.81 -4.01 -2.28
C SER A 186 0.67 -3.09 -2.76
N LEU A 187 0.99 -2.12 -3.62
CA LEU A 187 0.01 -1.20 -4.20
C LEU A 187 -0.90 -1.90 -5.22
N VAL A 188 -0.35 -2.78 -6.05
CA VAL A 188 -1.13 -3.61 -6.98
C VAL A 188 -2.03 -4.58 -6.22
N ASP A 189 -1.51 -5.22 -5.16
CA ASP A 189 -2.26 -6.14 -4.33
C ASP A 189 -3.46 -5.46 -3.69
N TYR A 190 -3.24 -4.30 -3.07
CA TYR A 190 -4.31 -3.46 -2.54
C TYR A 190 -5.34 -3.09 -3.59
N ARG A 191 -4.91 -2.58 -4.75
CA ARG A 191 -5.83 -2.16 -5.82
C ARG A 191 -6.70 -3.32 -6.31
N ARG A 192 -6.12 -4.52 -6.43
CA ARG A 192 -6.84 -5.73 -6.85
C ARG A 192 -7.82 -6.21 -5.78
N CYS A 193 -7.41 -6.21 -4.51
CA CYS A 193 -8.29 -6.61 -3.41
C CYS A 193 -9.46 -5.64 -3.27
N LEU A 194 -9.18 -4.34 -3.26
CA LEU A 194 -10.20 -3.30 -3.17
C LEU A 194 -11.27 -3.47 -4.24
N ARG A 195 -10.86 -3.56 -5.52
CA ARG A 195 -11.82 -3.74 -6.63
C ARG A 195 -12.61 -5.04 -6.54
N ARG A 196 -12.01 -6.14 -6.08
CA ARG A 196 -12.72 -7.42 -5.91
C ARG A 196 -13.66 -7.45 -4.70
N SER A 197 -13.40 -6.58 -3.72
CA SER A 197 -14.20 -6.47 -2.51
C SER A 197 -15.39 -5.52 -2.65
N LEU A 198 -15.54 -4.87 -3.80
CA LEU A 198 -16.61 -3.91 -4.08
C LEU A 198 -17.56 -4.49 -5.12
N PRO A 199 -18.85 -4.67 -4.80
CA PRO A 199 -19.79 -5.37 -5.68
C PRO A 199 -20.14 -4.58 -6.95
N ARG A 200 -20.05 -3.25 -6.91
CA ARG A 200 -20.43 -2.35 -8.02
C ARG A 200 -19.28 -2.03 -8.99
N ILE A 201 -18.05 -2.43 -8.68
CA ILE A 201 -16.87 -2.07 -9.48
C ILE A 201 -16.30 -3.30 -10.17
N ALA A 202 -16.02 -3.17 -11.46
CA ALA A 202 -15.42 -4.25 -12.24
C ALA A 202 -14.06 -4.68 -11.63
N ALA A 203 -13.89 -5.98 -11.41
CA ALA A 203 -12.61 -6.51 -10.95
C ALA A 203 -11.50 -6.31 -11.99
N MET A 204 -10.27 -6.13 -11.52
CA MET A 204 -9.10 -6.13 -12.40
C MET A 204 -8.82 -7.57 -12.89
N PRO A 205 -8.75 -7.81 -14.21
CA PRO A 205 -8.39 -9.11 -14.76
C PRO A 205 -6.98 -9.53 -14.33
N SER A 206 -6.78 -10.83 -14.10
CA SER A 206 -5.42 -11.39 -13.99
C SER A 206 -4.73 -11.40 -15.35
N GLY A 207 -3.40 -11.31 -15.37
CA GLY A 207 -2.59 -11.35 -16.59
C GLY A 207 -2.10 -9.96 -16.99
N LEU A 208 -2.22 -9.63 -18.29
CA LEU A 208 -1.63 -8.44 -18.90
C LEU A 208 -2.00 -7.11 -18.21
N PRO A 209 -3.28 -6.83 -17.84
CA PRO A 209 -3.62 -5.58 -17.16
C PRO A 209 -2.95 -5.43 -15.79
N THR A 210 -2.80 -6.55 -15.05
CA THR A 210 -2.10 -6.56 -13.76
C THR A 210 -0.60 -6.30 -13.96
N ALA A 211 0.01 -6.92 -14.98
CA ALA A 211 1.43 -6.75 -15.28
C ALA A 211 1.76 -5.31 -15.71
N ILE A 212 0.94 -4.70 -16.59
CA ILE A 212 1.17 -3.32 -17.04
C ILE A 212 0.93 -2.34 -15.90
N TYR A 213 -0.08 -2.55 -15.04
CA TYR A 213 -0.27 -1.72 -13.85
C TYR A 213 0.90 -1.83 -12.87
N LEU A 214 1.46 -3.03 -12.69
CA LEU A 214 2.65 -3.25 -11.89
C LEU A 214 3.88 -2.52 -12.46
N LEU A 215 4.13 -2.63 -13.77
CA LEU A 215 5.23 -1.93 -14.42
C LEU A 215 5.09 -0.42 -14.33
N TYR A 216 3.88 0.11 -14.54
CA TYR A 216 3.57 1.53 -14.32
C TYR A 216 3.97 1.96 -12.90
N LYS A 217 3.51 1.26 -11.87
CA LYS A 217 3.80 1.61 -10.48
C LYS A 217 5.27 1.41 -10.11
N PHE A 218 5.89 0.33 -10.57
CA PHE A 218 7.30 0.05 -10.37
C PHE A 218 8.19 1.14 -10.96
N CYS A 219 8.00 1.48 -12.24
CA CYS A 219 8.80 2.50 -12.92
C CYS A 219 8.60 3.88 -12.28
N THR A 220 7.36 4.28 -12.01
CA THR A 220 7.09 5.61 -11.43
C THR A 220 7.64 5.76 -10.01
N ILE A 221 7.41 4.77 -9.13
CA ILE A 221 7.91 4.81 -7.76
C ILE A 221 9.44 4.78 -7.73
N THR A 222 10.07 3.93 -8.57
CA THR A 222 11.52 3.81 -8.62
C THR A 222 12.18 5.12 -9.02
N SER A 223 11.74 5.74 -10.12
CA SER A 223 12.27 7.03 -10.55
C SER A 223 12.07 8.11 -9.49
N HIS A 224 10.91 8.17 -8.83
CA HIS A 224 10.64 9.21 -7.83
C HIS A 224 11.51 9.09 -6.58
N ILE A 225 11.63 7.87 -6.02
CA ILE A 225 12.46 7.63 -4.84
C ILE A 225 13.94 7.90 -5.16
N LEU A 226 14.42 7.51 -6.34
CA LEU A 226 15.78 7.83 -6.76
C LEU A 226 15.98 9.35 -6.88
N SER A 227 15.03 10.09 -7.46
CA SER A 227 15.09 11.55 -7.53
C SER A 227 15.11 12.21 -6.15
N TYR A 228 14.29 11.76 -5.20
CA TYR A 228 14.36 12.23 -3.82
C TYR A 228 15.68 11.88 -3.14
N THR A 229 16.26 10.72 -3.45
CA THR A 229 17.59 10.35 -2.95
C THR A 229 18.65 11.33 -3.46
N LEU A 230 18.62 11.70 -4.75
CA LEU A 230 19.54 12.69 -5.31
C LEU A 230 19.37 14.08 -4.67
N LEU A 231 18.14 14.51 -4.39
CA LEU A 231 17.88 15.78 -3.69
C LEU A 231 18.41 15.77 -2.25
N LEU A 232 18.28 14.64 -1.53
CA LEU A 232 18.84 14.47 -0.19
C LEU A 232 20.38 14.43 -0.22
N ALA A 233 20.97 13.80 -1.24
CA ALA A 233 22.42 13.79 -1.45
C ALA A 233 22.96 15.19 -1.78
N LEU A 234 22.21 15.99 -2.53
CA LEU A 234 22.55 17.38 -2.82
C LEU A 234 22.56 18.24 -1.55
N SER A 235 21.52 18.10 -0.72
CA SER A 235 21.38 18.84 0.53
C SER A 235 20.49 18.10 1.52
N PRO A 236 20.95 17.83 2.76
CA PRO A 236 20.12 17.23 3.81
C PRO A 236 18.86 18.06 4.13
N TYR A 237 18.89 19.39 3.88
CA TYR A 237 17.75 20.28 4.04
C TYR A 237 16.58 19.96 3.08
N SER A 238 16.80 19.19 2.01
CA SER A 238 15.74 18.68 1.14
C SER A 238 14.71 17.82 1.89
N SER A 239 15.05 17.29 3.06
CA SER A 239 14.10 16.63 3.98
C SER A 239 12.98 17.56 4.47
N ILE A 240 13.26 18.87 4.60
CA ILE A 240 12.25 19.89 4.90
C ILE A 240 11.26 19.98 3.73
N GLY A 241 11.75 19.95 2.49
CA GLY A 241 10.92 19.91 1.29
C GLY A 241 9.99 18.69 1.26
N LEU A 242 10.50 17.50 1.57
CA LEU A 242 9.68 16.28 1.69
C LEU A 242 8.61 16.40 2.78
N THR A 243 8.94 17.03 3.91
CA THR A 243 7.99 17.31 5.00
C THR A 243 6.90 18.27 4.53
N VAL A 244 7.24 19.32 3.79
CA VAL A 244 6.26 20.24 3.20
C VAL A 244 5.35 19.52 2.21
N LEU A 245 5.88 18.66 1.35
CA LEU A 245 5.06 17.86 0.42
C LEU A 245 4.09 16.93 1.15
N TRP A 246 4.54 16.31 2.24
CA TRP A 246 3.68 15.50 3.10
C TRP A 246 2.54 16.33 3.72
N LEU A 247 2.84 17.53 4.24
CA LEU A 247 1.83 18.42 4.79
C LEU A 247 0.85 18.91 3.72
N LEU A 248 1.31 19.19 2.50
CA LEU A 248 0.44 19.54 1.37
C LEU A 248 -0.48 18.37 0.99
N GLY A 249 0.05 17.16 0.89
CA GLY A 249 -0.73 15.95 0.63
C GLY A 249 -1.78 15.69 1.72
N THR A 250 -1.40 15.88 2.98
CA THR A 250 -2.31 15.77 4.13
C THR A 250 -3.41 16.83 4.08
N THR A 251 -3.05 18.09 3.82
CA THR A 251 -4.00 19.20 3.67
C THR A 251 -4.96 18.94 2.51
N TRP A 252 -4.47 18.46 1.38
CA TRP A 252 -5.29 18.04 0.24
C TRP A 252 -6.30 16.97 0.62
N THR A 253 -5.89 15.92 1.35
CA THR A 253 -6.83 14.89 1.82
C THR A 253 -7.85 15.43 2.83
N HIS A 254 -7.49 16.46 3.60
CA HIS A 254 -8.41 17.13 4.49
C HIS A 254 -9.47 17.93 3.71
N VAL A 255 -9.06 18.67 2.68
CA VAL A 255 -9.97 19.43 1.79
C VAL A 255 -10.89 18.49 1.02
N LEU A 256 -10.40 17.30 0.63
CA LEU A 256 -11.22 16.28 -0.03
C LEU A 256 -12.32 15.68 0.87
N GLN A 257 -12.27 15.95 2.19
CA GLN A 257 -13.20 15.46 3.21
C GLN A 257 -13.40 13.94 3.14
N THR A 258 -12.31 13.19 3.30
CA THR A 258 -12.39 11.72 3.36
C THR A 258 -13.23 11.25 4.56
N ASP A 259 -14.02 10.19 4.37
CA ASP A 259 -14.86 9.57 5.41
C ASP A 259 -14.60 8.06 5.50
N PHE A 260 -13.33 7.69 5.64
CA PHE A 260 -12.93 6.29 5.62
C PHE A 260 -13.17 5.60 6.97
N CYS A 261 -12.80 6.24 8.08
CA CYS A 261 -12.83 5.62 9.40
C CYS A 261 -14.23 5.69 10.03
N SER A 262 -14.68 4.58 10.62
CA SER A 262 -15.91 4.56 11.43
C SER A 262 -15.84 5.51 12.65
N SER A 263 -14.62 5.82 13.12
CA SER A 263 -14.37 6.74 14.23
C SER A 263 -13.79 8.06 13.71
N PRO A 264 -14.42 9.22 14.00
CA PRO A 264 -13.95 10.52 13.53
C PRO A 264 -12.58 10.91 14.10
N LYS A 265 -12.18 10.31 15.24
CA LYS A 265 -10.87 10.55 15.85
C LYS A 265 -9.72 9.88 15.09
N LEU A 266 -10.01 8.85 14.31
CA LEU A 266 -9.01 8.10 13.54
C LEU A 266 -8.80 8.69 12.13
N GLU A 267 -9.78 9.44 11.62
CA GLU A 267 -9.73 10.04 10.29
C GLU A 267 -8.54 11.00 10.07
N PRO A 268 -8.13 11.85 11.04
CA PRO A 268 -6.93 12.69 10.87
C PRO A 268 -5.65 11.86 10.71
N LEU A 269 -5.51 10.75 11.44
CA LEU A 269 -4.37 9.84 11.29
C LEU A 269 -4.40 9.20 9.89
N TYR A 270 -5.57 8.74 9.43
CA TYR A 270 -5.73 8.20 8.07
C TYR A 270 -5.29 9.22 7.02
N ARG A 271 -5.77 10.46 7.10
CA ARG A 271 -5.41 11.57 6.20
C ARG A 271 -3.90 11.84 6.19
N ALA A 272 -3.26 11.84 7.36
CA ALA A 272 -1.81 12.00 7.46
C ALA A 272 -1.04 10.86 6.77
N VAL A 273 -1.48 9.61 6.94
CA VAL A 273 -0.89 8.43 6.28
C VAL A 273 -1.06 8.51 4.76
N ILE A 274 -2.25 8.88 4.28
CA ILE A 274 -2.48 9.08 2.85
C ILE A 274 -1.61 10.22 2.30
N GLY A 275 -1.40 11.29 3.07
CA GLY A 275 -0.44 12.34 2.72
C GLY A 275 0.98 11.79 2.49
N VAL A 276 1.44 10.85 3.33
CA VAL A 276 2.75 10.18 3.14
C VAL A 276 2.74 9.39 1.84
N ILE A 277 1.71 8.57 1.60
CA ILE A 277 1.58 7.79 0.35
C ILE A 277 1.62 8.73 -0.87
N LEU A 278 0.87 9.83 -0.83
CA LEU A 278 0.83 10.84 -1.89
C LEU A 278 2.17 11.53 -2.12
N THR A 279 3.08 11.56 -1.14
CA THR A 279 4.44 12.08 -1.37
C THR A 279 5.21 11.20 -2.35
N PHE A 280 4.97 9.89 -2.36
CA PHE A 280 5.76 8.93 -3.14
C PHE A 280 5.04 8.34 -4.35
N THR A 281 3.71 8.25 -4.33
CA THR A 281 2.92 7.74 -5.47
C THR A 281 1.52 8.33 -5.51
N PHE A 282 0.99 8.51 -6.72
CA PHE A 282 -0.42 8.87 -6.87
C PHE A 282 -1.31 7.76 -6.30
N PHE A 283 -2.15 8.15 -5.34
CA PHE A 283 -3.13 7.28 -4.71
C PHE A 283 -4.50 7.94 -4.76
N ASN A 284 -5.44 7.31 -5.47
CA ASN A 284 -6.79 7.85 -5.60
C ASN A 284 -7.59 7.59 -4.33
N VAL A 285 -7.79 8.64 -3.53
CA VAL A 285 -8.40 8.61 -2.20
C VAL A 285 -9.93 8.62 -2.23
N LYS A 286 -10.53 9.23 -3.27
CA LYS A 286 -11.99 9.46 -3.34
C LYS A 286 -12.68 8.69 -4.47
N GLY A 287 -11.91 8.08 -5.37
CA GLY A 287 -12.45 7.29 -6.48
C GLY A 287 -12.94 8.10 -7.69
N GLN A 288 -13.53 9.27 -7.46
CA GLN A 288 -14.15 10.12 -8.47
C GLN A 288 -13.16 11.02 -9.22
N ASP A 289 -13.50 11.40 -10.46
CA ASP A 289 -12.88 12.46 -11.29
C ASP A 289 -11.35 12.60 -11.17
N ALA A 290 -10.68 11.45 -11.12
CA ALA A 290 -9.27 11.37 -10.81
C ALA A 290 -8.38 11.95 -11.92
N MET A 291 -8.93 12.31 -13.08
CA MET A 291 -8.14 12.80 -14.22
C MET A 291 -7.39 14.10 -13.90
N VAL A 292 -8.05 15.10 -13.29
CA VAL A 292 -7.41 16.38 -12.96
C VAL A 292 -6.38 16.22 -11.84
N PRO A 293 -6.70 15.61 -10.67
CA PRO A 293 -5.70 15.38 -9.63
C PRO A 293 -4.54 14.50 -10.08
N MET A 294 -4.80 13.49 -10.93
CA MET A 294 -3.76 12.64 -11.50
C MET A 294 -2.84 13.43 -12.43
N THR A 295 -3.40 14.28 -13.30
CA THR A 295 -2.60 15.12 -14.22
C THR A 295 -1.71 16.09 -13.44
N ILE A 296 -2.27 16.79 -12.44
CA ILE A 296 -1.50 17.70 -11.58
C ILE A 296 -0.37 16.96 -10.86
N TYR A 297 -0.66 15.77 -10.32
CA TYR A 297 0.35 14.95 -9.66
C TYR A 297 1.49 14.54 -10.61
N TYR A 298 1.17 14.02 -11.80
CA TYR A 298 2.19 13.57 -12.74
C TYR A 298 2.99 14.72 -13.37
N LEU A 299 2.40 15.92 -13.45
CA LEU A 299 3.12 17.13 -13.82
C LEU A 299 4.17 17.49 -12.76
N PHE A 300 3.78 17.53 -11.47
CA PHE A 300 4.72 17.76 -10.36
C PHE A 300 5.81 16.68 -10.30
N TYR A 301 5.42 15.41 -10.41
CA TYR A 301 6.33 14.27 -10.50
C TYR A 301 7.37 14.43 -11.60
N PHE A 302 6.95 14.85 -12.80
CA PHE A 302 7.85 15.06 -13.93
C PHE A 302 8.86 16.16 -13.63
N PHE A 303 8.41 17.29 -13.06
CA PHE A 303 9.32 18.36 -12.65
C PHE A 303 10.36 17.89 -11.63
N VAL A 304 9.95 17.21 -10.56
CA VAL A 304 10.89 16.68 -9.56
C VAL A 304 11.92 15.76 -10.19
N ASN A 305 11.48 14.84 -11.06
CA ASN A 305 12.37 13.83 -11.63
C ASN A 305 13.35 14.39 -12.66
N VAL A 306 12.99 15.48 -13.34
CA VAL A 306 13.90 16.20 -14.24
C VAL A 306 14.85 17.10 -13.44
N THR A 307 14.32 17.85 -12.47
CA THR A 307 15.10 18.82 -11.70
C THR A 307 16.13 18.16 -10.79
N ALA A 308 15.85 17.00 -10.19
CA ALA A 308 16.76 16.38 -9.23
C ALA A 308 18.14 15.98 -9.83
N PRO A 309 18.23 15.24 -10.94
CA PRO A 309 19.52 14.99 -11.60
C PRO A 309 20.18 16.26 -12.12
N LEU A 310 19.41 17.21 -12.67
CA LEU A 310 19.93 18.47 -13.21
C LEU A 310 20.58 19.33 -12.13
N LEU A 311 19.91 19.55 -10.99
CA LEU A 311 20.46 20.33 -9.88
C LEU A 311 21.72 19.68 -9.32
N LEU A 312 21.73 18.35 -9.18
CA LEU A 312 22.92 17.64 -8.70
C LEU A 312 24.08 17.79 -9.69
N GLY A 313 23.85 17.61 -10.99
CA GLY A 313 24.87 17.80 -12.02
C GLY A 313 25.41 19.23 -12.11
N LEU A 314 24.57 20.25 -11.90
CA LEU A 314 24.95 21.66 -11.93
C LEU A 314 25.71 22.11 -10.67
N LEU A 315 25.28 21.67 -9.49
CA LEU A 315 25.82 22.12 -8.21
C LEU A 315 26.97 21.24 -7.68
N LYS A 316 27.12 20.03 -8.21
CA LYS A 316 28.20 19.09 -7.90
C LYS A 316 28.86 18.59 -9.20
N PRO A 317 29.58 19.47 -9.94
CA PRO A 317 30.17 19.13 -11.23
C PRO A 317 31.21 18.00 -11.14
N GLU A 318 31.83 17.80 -9.97
CA GLU A 318 32.73 16.67 -9.67
C GLU A 318 32.07 15.30 -9.89
N TRP A 319 30.75 15.22 -9.75
CA TRP A 319 29.99 13.97 -9.85
C TRP A 319 29.40 13.77 -11.26
N GLN A 320 29.50 14.78 -12.12
CA GLN A 320 28.88 14.80 -13.44
C GLN A 320 29.45 13.73 -14.38
N THR A 321 30.72 13.37 -14.21
CA THR A 321 31.42 12.35 -15.00
C THR A 321 31.42 10.97 -14.34
N ASP A 322 30.83 10.83 -13.15
CA ASP A 322 30.72 9.54 -12.48
C ASP A 322 29.75 8.63 -13.27
N PRO A 323 30.22 7.48 -13.78
CA PRO A 323 29.36 6.51 -14.47
C PRO A 323 28.15 6.09 -13.64
N PHE A 324 28.29 6.08 -12.32
CA PHE A 324 27.21 5.77 -11.40
C PHE A 324 26.09 6.83 -11.45
N LEU A 325 26.42 8.12 -11.41
CA LEU A 325 25.41 9.20 -11.49
C LEU A 325 24.71 9.22 -12.85
N LEU A 326 25.46 8.99 -13.94
CA LEU A 326 24.89 8.88 -15.28
C LEU A 326 23.92 7.70 -15.40
N THR A 327 24.28 6.55 -14.81
CA THR A 327 23.41 5.37 -14.77
C THR A 327 22.13 5.65 -13.98
N VAL A 328 22.24 6.23 -12.77
CA VAL A 328 21.08 6.59 -11.95
C VAL A 328 20.19 7.61 -12.65
N SER A 329 20.78 8.62 -13.29
CA SER A 329 20.04 9.61 -14.08
C SER A 329 19.31 8.96 -15.25
N GLY A 330 19.97 8.05 -15.98
CA GLY A 330 19.36 7.25 -17.04
C GLY A 330 18.18 6.40 -16.56
N VAL A 331 18.29 5.79 -15.38
CA VAL A 331 17.18 5.04 -14.73
C VAL A 331 16.04 5.98 -14.33
N ILE A 332 16.33 7.17 -13.81
CA ILE A 332 15.30 8.17 -13.46
C ILE A 332 14.53 8.62 -14.71
N PHE A 333 15.23 9.05 -15.76
CA PHE A 333 14.59 9.52 -16.99
C PHE A 333 13.87 8.39 -17.73
N GLY A 334 14.56 7.27 -17.95
CA GLY A 334 13.99 6.10 -18.62
C GLY A 334 12.79 5.53 -17.87
N GLY A 335 12.90 5.38 -16.55
CA GLY A 335 11.80 4.92 -15.70
C GLY A 335 10.63 5.90 -15.66
N SER A 336 10.88 7.22 -15.71
CA SER A 336 9.81 8.22 -15.76
C SER A 336 9.03 8.15 -17.07
N VAL A 337 9.73 8.07 -18.21
CA VAL A 337 9.09 7.94 -19.52
C VAL A 337 8.33 6.62 -19.62
N LEU A 338 8.97 5.50 -19.30
CA LEU A 338 8.35 4.17 -19.34
C LEU A 338 7.13 4.09 -18.40
N GLY A 339 7.24 4.65 -17.20
CA GLY A 339 6.16 4.69 -16.23
C GLY A 339 4.94 5.47 -16.73
N LEU A 340 5.16 6.65 -17.35
CA LEU A 340 4.09 7.44 -17.96
C LEU A 340 3.49 6.75 -19.20
N CYS A 341 4.31 6.08 -20.02
CA CYS A 341 3.81 5.27 -21.13
C CYS A 341 2.91 4.12 -20.64
N PHE A 342 3.32 3.39 -19.60
CA PHE A 342 2.49 2.33 -19.02
C PHE A 342 1.24 2.88 -18.32
N LEU A 343 1.30 4.08 -17.73
CA LEU A 343 0.13 4.78 -17.20
C LEU A 343 -0.90 5.01 -18.30
N VAL A 344 -0.49 5.62 -19.41
CA VAL A 344 -1.36 5.92 -20.56
C VAL A 344 -1.88 4.63 -21.18
N LEU A 345 -1.03 3.64 -21.38
CA LEU A 345 -1.42 2.32 -21.90
C LEU A 345 -2.48 1.64 -21.00
N TYR A 346 -2.27 1.68 -19.69
CA TYR A 346 -3.20 1.11 -18.74
C TYR A 346 -4.55 1.84 -18.76
N TYR A 347 -4.56 3.16 -18.57
CA TYR A 347 -5.82 3.92 -18.49
C TYR A 347 -6.54 4.08 -19.84
N GLY A 348 -5.80 4.08 -20.95
CA GLY A 348 -6.36 4.16 -22.30
C GLY A 348 -6.99 2.85 -22.78
N PHE A 349 -6.38 1.70 -22.50
CA PHE A 349 -6.76 0.43 -23.13
C PHE A 349 -7.15 -0.69 -22.16
N LEU A 350 -6.61 -0.71 -20.93
CA LEU A 350 -6.69 -1.88 -20.05
C LEU A 350 -7.47 -1.64 -18.76
N HIS A 351 -7.71 -0.37 -18.41
CA HIS A 351 -8.49 0.00 -17.24
C HIS A 351 -9.92 -0.50 -17.45
N PRO A 352 -10.44 -1.39 -16.58
CA PRO A 352 -11.78 -1.90 -16.76
C PRO A 352 -12.76 -0.74 -16.57
N LYS A 353 -13.42 -0.37 -17.67
CA LYS A 353 -14.49 0.64 -17.70
C LYS A 353 -15.57 0.22 -16.70
N GLU A 354 -16.14 1.19 -16.00
CA GLU A 354 -17.30 0.93 -15.15
C GLU A 354 -18.40 0.37 -16.03
N THR A 355 -18.73 -0.90 -15.80
CA THR A 355 -19.91 -1.47 -16.42
C THR A 355 -21.08 -0.81 -15.73
N GLN A 356 -21.69 0.16 -16.42
CA GLN A 356 -22.99 0.70 -16.09
C GLN A 356 -24.01 -0.45 -16.18
N ARG A 357 -24.06 -1.30 -15.15
CA ARG A 357 -25.05 -2.36 -14.99
C ARG A 357 -26.02 -1.95 -13.90
N GLN A 358 -26.91 -1.04 -14.28
CA GLN A 358 -28.34 -1.05 -13.94
C GLN A 358 -29.01 0.13 -14.64
N ALA A 359 -29.39 -0.10 -15.89
CA ALA A 359 -30.61 0.43 -16.48
C ALA A 359 -31.24 -0.77 -17.18
N ASP A 360 -32.52 -1.00 -16.87
CA ASP A 360 -33.37 -2.14 -17.21
C ASP A 360 -33.29 -3.34 -16.26
N GLU A 361 -34.04 -3.26 -15.15
CA GLU A 361 -35.02 -4.30 -14.80
C GLU A 361 -36.08 -3.72 -13.85
N VAL A 362 -37.33 -4.03 -14.19
CA VAL A 362 -38.60 -3.58 -13.62
C VAL A 362 -38.94 -4.44 -12.39
N ASP A 363 -39.63 -3.85 -11.42
CA ASP A 363 -40.39 -4.44 -10.30
C ASP A 363 -39.98 -5.83 -9.75
N GLY A 364 -39.37 -5.83 -8.56
CA GLY A 364 -39.16 -7.04 -7.77
C GLY A 364 -38.55 -6.77 -6.39
N VAL A 365 -39.41 -6.49 -5.41
CA VAL A 365 -39.22 -6.48 -3.94
C VAL A 365 -37.78 -6.29 -3.43
N ASP A 366 -37.54 -5.06 -2.96
CA ASP A 366 -36.44 -4.66 -2.08
C ASP A 366 -36.16 -5.67 -0.95
N VAL A 367 -35.13 -6.50 -1.12
CA VAL A 367 -34.30 -6.93 0.00
C VAL A 367 -33.06 -6.05 0.00
N VAL A 368 -33.23 -4.84 0.55
CA VAL A 368 -32.11 -3.96 0.91
C VAL A 368 -31.29 -4.66 1.98
N VAL A 369 -30.31 -5.46 1.56
CA VAL A 369 -29.22 -5.89 2.45
C VAL A 369 -28.46 -4.62 2.81
N LYS A 370 -28.70 -4.10 4.02
CA LYS A 370 -27.94 -2.97 4.57
C LYS A 370 -26.44 -3.29 4.42
N PRO A 371 -25.63 -2.41 3.81
CA PRO A 371 -24.20 -2.67 3.66
C PRO A 371 -23.57 -2.85 5.05
N THR A 372 -22.79 -3.92 5.20
CA THR A 372 -22.02 -4.21 6.42
C THR A 372 -21.08 -3.06 6.73
N ARG A 373 -20.68 -2.82 8.00
CA ARG A 373 -19.79 -1.69 8.35
C ARG A 373 -18.45 -1.79 7.61
N ALA A 374 -17.94 -2.99 7.42
CA ALA A 374 -16.74 -3.23 6.62
C ALA A 374 -16.94 -2.90 5.13
N THR A 375 -18.14 -3.13 4.59
CA THR A 375 -18.51 -2.72 3.22
C THR A 375 -18.81 -1.22 3.15
N ARG A 376 -19.34 -0.61 4.20
CA ARG A 376 -19.57 0.84 4.30
C ARG A 376 -18.25 1.59 4.29
N ARG A 377 -17.25 1.19 5.09
CA ARG A 377 -15.88 1.75 5.05
C ARG A 377 -15.27 1.73 3.64
N ARG A 378 -15.41 0.60 2.95
CA ARG A 378 -14.86 0.43 1.59
C ARG A 378 -15.68 1.12 0.51
N ASN A 379 -16.99 1.21 0.67
CA ASN A 379 -17.86 2.00 -0.18
C ASN A 379 -17.61 3.50 0.02
N ASN A 380 -17.37 3.96 1.26
CA ASN A 380 -16.99 5.34 1.57
C ASN A 380 -15.66 5.74 0.94
N PHE A 381 -14.75 4.79 0.70
CA PHE A 381 -13.49 5.02 -0.01
C PHE A 381 -13.69 5.45 -1.48
N LEU A 382 -14.83 5.09 -2.07
CA LEU A 382 -15.19 5.39 -3.46
C LEU A 382 -16.63 5.92 -3.55
N GLN A 383 -17.14 6.56 -2.50
CA GLN A 383 -18.51 7.09 -2.55
C GLN A 383 -18.59 8.12 -3.69
N PRO A 384 -19.71 8.16 -4.44
CA PRO A 384 -19.94 9.04 -5.58
C PRO A 384 -20.10 10.51 -5.20
#